data_AF-A0A126Z9P0-F1
#
_entry.id   AF-A0A126Z9P0-F1
#
_cell.length_a   1.000
_cell.length_b   1.000
_cell.length_c   1.000
_cell.angle_alpha   90.00
_cell.angle_beta   90.00
_cell.angle_gamma   90.00
#
_symmetry.space_group_name_H-M   'P 1'
#
loop_
_entity.id
_entity.type
_entity.pdbx_description
1 polymer ?
#
loop_
_entity_poly.entity_id
_entity_poly.type
_entity_poly.pdbx_seq_one_letter_code
_entity_poly.pdbx_strand_id
1 'polypeptide(L)'
;MSERVASAPLDARRRIEIKFTMNRMDCVVQPRLDVMPESIPPVLFDAVEEIRDLARRLEAWLSGQQMPIYRVAIGGGALFPVADRDAGYRKLAELLSFVNLDSSRHKDFQLRVNTPLASALIPDLQINALATWASIFVNASMFDGTAPTTGIALNTIQNSYVQSILDVNTDADRNQPIPREKIVGVISELASVCDNILNKGMQ
;
A
#
# COMPACT_ATOMS: atom_id res chain seq x y z
N MET A 1 -20.58 -21.05 0.67
CA MET A 1 -19.82 -20.85 -0.58
C MET A 1 -18.35 -20.86 -0.20
N SER A 2 -17.54 -21.74 -0.79
CA SER A 2 -16.11 -21.83 -0.46
C SER A 2 -15.32 -20.66 -1.06
N GLU A 3 -14.32 -20.17 -0.34
CA GLU A 3 -13.34 -19.20 -0.84
C GLU A 3 -12.65 -19.76 -2.10
N ARG A 4 -12.42 -18.90 -3.10
CA ARG A 4 -11.64 -19.24 -4.30
C ARG A 4 -10.47 -18.28 -4.42
N VAL A 5 -9.26 -18.83 -4.52
CA VAL A 5 -8.03 -18.07 -4.71
C VAL A 5 -7.37 -18.53 -6.00
N ALA A 6 -6.98 -17.58 -6.84
CA ALA A 6 -6.16 -17.81 -8.03
C ALA A 6 -4.90 -16.93 -7.93
N SER A 7 -3.75 -17.47 -8.30
CA SER A 7 -2.48 -16.76 -8.29
C SER A 7 -1.72 -17.05 -9.59
N ALA A 8 -1.10 -16.02 -10.16
CA ALA A 8 -0.29 -16.16 -11.36
C ALA A 8 0.83 -15.12 -11.39
N PRO A 9 1.94 -15.40 -12.10
CA PRO A 9 2.90 -14.36 -12.47
C PRO A 9 2.18 -13.25 -13.25
N LEU A 10 2.37 -12.01 -12.83
CA LEU A 10 1.91 -10.84 -13.58
C LEU A 10 2.98 -10.44 -14.61
N ASP A 11 4.25 -10.53 -14.22
CA ASP A 11 5.41 -10.39 -15.10
C ASP A 11 6.67 -11.06 -14.49
N ALA A 12 7.85 -10.66 -14.96
CA ALA A 12 9.14 -11.17 -14.48
C ALA A 12 9.43 -10.84 -13.00
N ARG A 13 8.77 -9.85 -12.39
CA ARG A 13 9.05 -9.35 -11.04
C ARG A 13 7.83 -9.37 -10.12
N ARG A 14 6.62 -9.45 -10.68
CA ARG A 14 5.35 -9.32 -9.95
C ARG A 14 4.49 -10.57 -10.11
N ARG A 15 3.72 -10.87 -9.08
CA ARG A 15 2.61 -11.82 -9.12
C ARG A 15 1.32 -11.11 -8.75
N ILE A 16 0.21 -11.63 -9.24
CA ILE A 16 -1.13 -11.18 -8.84
C ILE A 16 -1.85 -12.35 -8.17
N GLU A 17 -2.49 -12.05 -7.05
CA GLU A 17 -3.43 -12.92 -6.39
C GLU A 17 -4.83 -12.33 -6.51
N ILE A 18 -5.79 -13.14 -6.95
CA ILE A 18 -7.19 -12.78 -7.01
C ILE A 18 -7.95 -13.70 -6.06
N LYS A 19 -8.58 -13.12 -5.05
CA LYS A 19 -9.39 -13.83 -4.06
C LYS A 19 -10.84 -13.40 -4.19
N PHE A 20 -11.72 -14.40 -4.31
CA PHE A 20 -13.16 -14.20 -4.32
C PHE A 20 -13.76 -14.68 -3.01
N THR A 21 -14.51 -13.78 -2.39
CA THR A 21 -15.45 -14.08 -1.31
C THR A 21 -16.87 -13.83 -1.81
N MET A 22 -17.89 -13.98 -0.95
CA MET A 22 -19.29 -13.92 -1.38
C MET A 22 -19.67 -12.57 -2.04
N ASN A 23 -19.15 -11.45 -1.56
CA ASN A 23 -19.52 -10.10 -2.01
C ASN A 23 -18.30 -9.20 -2.29
N ARG A 24 -17.10 -9.76 -2.29
CA ARG A 24 -15.85 -9.00 -2.44
C ARG A 24 -14.85 -9.79 -3.28
N MET A 25 -14.17 -9.07 -4.16
CA MET A 25 -13.01 -9.54 -4.89
C MET A 25 -11.80 -8.71 -4.48
N ASP A 26 -10.73 -9.38 -4.07
CA ASP A 26 -9.45 -8.76 -3.76
C ASP A 26 -8.46 -9.07 -4.89
N CYS A 27 -7.84 -8.03 -5.43
CA CYS A 27 -6.76 -8.13 -6.40
C CYS A 27 -5.48 -7.59 -5.75
N VAL A 28 -4.55 -8.49 -5.42
CA VAL A 28 -3.33 -8.14 -4.69
C VAL A 28 -2.12 -8.35 -5.58
N VAL A 29 -1.38 -7.28 -5.88
CA VAL A 29 -0.10 -7.35 -6.59
C VAL A 29 1.03 -7.41 -5.57
N GLN A 30 1.94 -8.37 -5.74
CA GLN A 30 3.04 -8.63 -4.81
C GLN A 30 4.35 -8.87 -5.56
N PRO A 31 5.51 -8.60 -4.94
CA PRO A 31 6.80 -9.01 -5.49
C PRO A 31 6.89 -10.53 -5.60
N ARG A 32 7.59 -11.00 -6.64
CA ARG A 32 7.94 -12.41 -6.81
C ARG A 32 9.21 -12.73 -6.01
N LEU A 33 9.03 -13.47 -4.92
CA LEU A 33 10.13 -13.86 -4.03
C LEU A 33 11.10 -14.86 -4.66
N ASP A 34 10.69 -15.56 -5.72
CA ASP A 34 11.50 -16.57 -6.42
C ASP A 34 12.53 -15.97 -7.40
N VAL A 35 12.41 -14.68 -7.72
CA VAL A 35 13.23 -14.00 -8.75
C VAL A 35 13.82 -12.68 -8.28
N MET A 36 13.38 -12.16 -7.13
CA MET A 36 13.99 -10.94 -6.58
C MET A 36 15.30 -11.29 -5.85
N PRO A 37 16.37 -10.50 -6.05
CA PRO A 37 17.57 -10.62 -5.24
C PRO A 37 17.22 -10.41 -3.76
N GLU A 38 18.15 -10.74 -2.86
CA GLU A 38 18.03 -10.69 -1.39
C GLU A 38 17.80 -9.27 -0.80
N SER A 39 16.97 -8.43 -1.41
CA SER A 39 16.51 -7.17 -0.85
C SER A 39 15.55 -7.47 0.30
N ILE A 40 15.87 -6.98 1.50
CA ILE A 40 15.05 -7.13 2.68
C ILE A 40 14.60 -5.74 3.16
N PRO A 41 13.29 -5.45 3.20
CA PRO A 41 12.17 -6.31 2.79
C PRO A 41 12.00 -6.38 1.26
N PRO A 42 11.33 -7.43 0.73
CA PRO A 42 10.97 -7.48 -0.68
C PRO A 42 9.92 -6.40 -0.96
N VAL A 43 10.30 -5.38 -1.73
CA VAL A 43 9.45 -4.26 -2.10
C VAL A 43 9.25 -4.17 -3.60
N LEU A 44 8.07 -3.74 -4.01
CA LEU A 44 7.92 -3.19 -5.35
C LEU A 44 8.60 -1.81 -5.38
N PHE A 45 9.09 -1.38 -6.55
CA PHE A 45 9.94 -0.19 -6.65
C PHE A 45 9.19 1.10 -6.30
N ASP A 46 8.33 1.57 -7.20
CA ASP A 46 7.63 2.83 -7.07
C ASP A 46 6.15 2.54 -6.75
N ALA A 47 5.77 2.72 -5.49
CA ALA A 47 4.41 2.44 -5.04
C ALA A 47 3.34 3.24 -5.83
N VAL A 48 3.66 4.47 -6.28
CA VAL A 48 2.72 5.30 -7.03
C VAL A 48 2.51 4.74 -8.43
N GLU A 49 3.60 4.39 -9.12
CA GLU A 49 3.50 3.78 -10.44
C GLU A 49 2.85 2.40 -10.40
N GLU A 50 3.09 1.60 -9.35
CA GLU A 50 2.43 0.30 -9.17
C GLU A 50 0.92 0.44 -8.93
N ILE A 51 0.49 1.42 -8.12
CA ILE A 51 -0.93 1.72 -7.92
C ILE A 51 -1.59 2.17 -9.24
N ARG A 52 -0.92 3.06 -9.99
CA ARG A 52 -1.40 3.51 -11.31
C ARG A 52 -1.47 2.38 -12.32
N ASP A 53 -0.46 1.50 -12.36
CA ASP A 53 -0.45 0.35 -13.26
C ASP A 53 -1.57 -0.63 -12.94
N LEU A 54 -1.79 -0.92 -11.64
CA LEU A 54 -2.91 -1.76 -11.20
C LEU A 54 -4.26 -1.13 -11.57
N ALA A 55 -4.44 0.17 -11.34
CA ALA A 55 -5.66 0.89 -11.71
C ALA A 55 -5.97 0.75 -13.22
N ARG A 56 -4.97 0.95 -14.10
CA ARG A 56 -5.12 0.79 -15.56
C ARG A 56 -5.49 -0.64 -15.96
N ARG A 57 -4.90 -1.64 -15.30
CA ARG A 57 -5.23 -3.07 -15.56
C ARG A 57 -6.66 -3.41 -15.15
N LEU A 58 -7.08 -2.90 -14.00
CA LEU A 58 -8.45 -3.10 -13.50
C LEU A 58 -9.48 -2.41 -14.40
N GLU A 59 -9.19 -1.22 -14.93
CA GLU A 59 -10.06 -0.53 -15.89
C GLU A 59 -10.38 -1.42 -17.10
N ALA A 60 -9.35 -1.99 -17.74
CA ALA A 60 -9.53 -2.86 -18.89
C ALA A 60 -10.40 -4.08 -18.56
N TRP A 61 -10.14 -4.73 -17.42
CA TRP A 61 -10.90 -5.90 -16.97
C TRP A 61 -12.36 -5.55 -16.60
N LEU A 62 -12.58 -4.44 -15.90
CA LEU A 62 -13.89 -3.98 -15.45
C LEU A 62 -14.80 -3.52 -16.60
N SER A 63 -14.22 -3.01 -17.68
CA SER A 63 -14.98 -2.60 -18.87
C SER A 63 -15.86 -3.74 -19.42
N GLY A 64 -15.41 -4.99 -19.30
CA GLY A 64 -16.13 -6.19 -19.74
C GLY A 64 -17.12 -6.78 -18.73
N GLN A 65 -17.12 -6.33 -17.47
CA GLN A 65 -17.97 -6.91 -16.43
C GLN A 65 -19.36 -6.25 -16.39
N GLN A 66 -20.40 -7.05 -16.12
CA GLN A 66 -21.79 -6.57 -16.01
C GLN A 66 -22.31 -6.53 -14.57
N MET A 67 -21.50 -6.95 -13.59
CA MET A 67 -21.93 -7.00 -12.20
C MET A 67 -22.01 -5.59 -11.58
N PRO A 68 -23.03 -5.30 -10.76
CA PRO A 68 -23.10 -4.03 -10.04
C PRO A 68 -21.95 -3.93 -9.03
N ILE A 69 -21.23 -2.81 -9.04
CA ILE A 69 -20.13 -2.52 -8.11
C ILE A 69 -20.62 -1.48 -7.11
N TYR A 70 -20.64 -1.83 -5.83
CA TYR A 70 -21.09 -0.94 -4.76
C TYR A 70 -19.94 -0.20 -4.09
N ARG A 71 -18.78 -0.84 -4.01
CA ARG A 71 -17.61 -0.32 -3.31
C ARG A 71 -16.33 -0.64 -4.07
N VAL A 72 -15.42 0.33 -4.09
CA VAL A 72 -14.06 0.18 -4.62
C VAL A 72 -13.07 0.63 -3.55
N ALA A 73 -11.96 -0.08 -3.44
CA ALA A 73 -10.88 0.25 -2.52
C ALA A 73 -9.53 0.07 -3.22
N ILE A 74 -8.57 0.94 -2.89
CA ILE A 74 -7.16 0.81 -3.19
C ILE A 74 -6.42 0.87 -1.86
N GLY A 75 -5.75 -0.22 -1.52
CA GLY A 75 -4.88 -0.30 -0.36
C GLY A 75 -3.46 -0.67 -0.78
N GLY A 76 -2.48 -0.30 0.05
CA GLY A 76 -1.08 -0.58 -0.24
C GLY A 76 -0.16 -0.17 0.89
N GLY A 77 1.08 -0.65 0.84
CA GLY A 77 2.15 -0.25 1.75
C GLY A 77 3.32 0.33 0.96
N ALA A 78 3.84 1.46 1.41
CA ALA A 78 5.05 2.08 0.90
C ALA A 78 6.10 2.14 2.02
N LEU A 79 7.36 1.94 1.65
CA LEU A 79 8.52 2.07 2.52
C LEU A 79 9.46 3.11 1.94
N PHE A 80 9.70 4.18 2.68
CA PHE A 80 10.67 5.21 2.32
C PHE A 80 11.97 4.89 3.05
N PRO A 81 13.04 4.47 2.35
CA PRO A 81 14.31 4.18 3.00
C PRO A 81 14.91 5.45 3.60
N VAL A 82 15.39 5.34 4.83
CA VAL A 82 16.07 6.43 5.54
C VAL A 82 17.35 5.92 6.17
N ALA A 83 18.33 6.80 6.33
CA ALA A 83 19.65 6.41 6.84
C ALA A 83 19.60 5.90 8.28
N ASP A 84 18.77 6.52 9.11
CA ASP A 84 18.66 6.26 10.54
C ASP A 84 17.30 6.73 11.08
N ARG A 85 17.11 6.60 12.41
CA ARG A 85 15.91 7.07 13.10
C ARG A 85 15.65 8.56 12.90
N ASP A 86 16.67 9.39 13.08
CA ASP A 86 16.50 10.85 13.06
C ASP A 86 16.12 11.32 11.64
N ALA A 87 16.68 10.69 10.61
CA ALA A 87 16.26 10.85 9.22
C ALA A 87 14.80 10.40 9.00
N GLY A 88 14.37 9.31 9.64
CA GLY A 88 12.98 8.87 9.65
C GLY A 88 12.02 9.91 10.24
N TYR A 89 12.37 10.49 11.39
CA TYR A 89 11.58 11.53 12.03
C TYR A 89 11.52 12.82 11.20
N ARG A 90 12.64 13.24 10.58
CA ARG A 90 12.64 14.34 9.61
C ARG A 90 11.70 14.06 8.44
N LYS A 91 11.75 12.84 7.88
CA LYS A 91 10.88 12.46 6.77
C LYS A 91 9.39 12.42 7.17
N LEU A 92 9.08 11.94 8.37
CA LEU A 92 7.73 12.01 8.92
C LEU A 92 7.26 13.45 9.12
N ALA A 93 8.12 14.35 9.60
CA ALA A 93 7.77 15.76 9.78
C ALA A 93 7.51 16.47 8.43
N GLU A 94 8.18 16.08 7.35
CA GLU A 94 7.88 16.54 5.99
C GLU A 94 6.48 16.08 5.52
N LEU A 95 6.12 14.82 5.81
CA LEU A 95 4.86 14.21 5.38
C LEU A 95 3.68 14.58 6.30
N LEU A 96 3.94 15.00 7.53
CA LEU A 96 2.93 15.26 8.57
C LEU A 96 3.21 16.63 9.20
N SER A 97 3.13 17.68 8.39
CA SER A 97 3.50 19.04 8.79
C SER A 97 2.70 19.61 9.97
N PHE A 98 1.52 19.05 10.24
CA PHE A 98 0.68 19.41 11.38
C PHE A 98 1.09 18.73 12.70
N VAL A 99 2.07 17.82 12.68
CA VAL A 99 2.58 17.14 13.88
C VAL A 99 4.00 17.61 14.19
N ASN A 100 4.20 18.08 15.43
CA ASN A 100 5.54 18.47 15.90
C ASN A 100 6.32 17.24 16.39
N LEU A 101 7.18 16.69 15.53
CA LEU A 101 8.00 15.53 15.82
C LEU A 101 9.42 15.91 16.26
N ASP A 102 9.83 15.35 17.40
CA ASP A 102 11.16 15.54 17.99
C ASP A 102 11.79 14.19 18.34
N SER A 103 12.82 13.76 17.61
CA SER A 103 13.45 12.46 17.81
C SER A 103 14.27 12.33 19.10
N SER A 104 14.56 13.45 19.79
CA SER A 104 15.20 13.44 21.10
C SER A 104 14.21 13.09 22.22
N ARG A 105 12.93 13.41 22.02
CA ARG A 105 11.84 13.21 23.00
C ARG A 105 10.96 12.01 22.68
N HIS A 106 10.80 11.69 21.40
CA HIS A 106 9.96 10.60 20.92
C HIS A 106 10.83 9.42 20.49
N LYS A 107 10.54 8.23 21.03
CA LYS A 107 11.26 7.00 20.72
C LYS A 107 10.52 6.12 19.73
N ASP A 108 9.20 6.27 19.65
CA ASP A 108 8.30 5.57 18.76
C ASP A 108 7.21 6.54 18.30
N PHE A 109 6.76 6.38 17.07
CA PHE A 109 5.72 7.21 16.47
C PHE A 109 4.89 6.38 15.49
N GLN A 110 3.59 6.40 15.71
CA GLN A 110 2.59 5.93 14.76
C GLN A 110 1.42 6.91 14.75
N LEU A 111 0.98 7.29 13.55
CA LEU A 111 -0.21 8.10 13.35
C LEU A 111 -1.12 7.44 12.31
N ARG A 112 -2.42 7.40 12.61
CA ARG A 112 -3.45 6.98 11.66
C ARG A 112 -4.50 8.08 11.52
N VAL A 113 -4.77 8.50 10.29
CA VAL A 113 -5.75 9.54 9.97
C VAL A 113 -6.71 9.02 8.92
N ASN A 114 -8.01 9.25 9.13
CA ASN A 114 -9.04 9.06 8.11
C ASN A 114 -9.53 10.43 7.64
N THR A 115 -9.28 10.79 6.40
CA THR A 115 -9.79 12.05 5.83
C THR A 115 -10.92 11.75 4.85
N PRO A 116 -12.17 12.10 5.19
CA PRO A 116 -13.28 12.00 4.25
C PRO A 116 -13.14 13.07 3.17
N LEU A 117 -13.29 12.65 1.91
CA LEU A 117 -13.25 13.50 0.72
C LEU A 117 -14.54 13.32 -0.07
N ALA A 118 -15.04 14.37 -0.70
CA ALA A 118 -16.13 14.23 -1.67
C ALA A 118 -15.55 13.78 -3.02
N SER A 119 -16.20 12.81 -3.67
CA SER A 119 -15.87 12.45 -5.05
C SER A 119 -16.22 13.61 -5.99
N ALA A 120 -15.31 13.92 -6.91
CA ALA A 120 -15.55 14.88 -7.98
C ALA A 120 -16.44 14.33 -9.10
N LEU A 121 -16.64 13.00 -9.16
CA LEU A 121 -17.30 12.32 -10.28
C LEU A 121 -18.76 11.96 -10.02
N ILE A 122 -19.12 11.69 -8.77
CA ILE A 122 -20.44 11.21 -8.36
C ILE A 122 -20.91 12.08 -7.19
N PRO A 123 -21.98 12.86 -7.35
CA PRO A 123 -22.59 13.60 -6.24
C PRO A 123 -22.90 12.66 -5.07
N ASP A 124 -22.68 13.15 -3.86
CA ASP A 124 -22.92 12.44 -2.59
C ASP A 124 -22.10 11.15 -2.38
N LEU A 125 -21.15 10.83 -3.27
CA LEU A 125 -20.17 9.78 -3.01
C LEU A 125 -19.03 10.32 -2.16
N GLN A 126 -18.84 9.74 -0.97
CA GLN A 126 -17.67 10.01 -0.14
C GLN A 126 -16.56 8.99 -0.39
N ILE A 127 -15.32 9.47 -0.31
CA ILE A 127 -14.09 8.69 -0.31
C ILE A 127 -13.49 8.79 1.08
N ASN A 128 -13.28 7.64 1.71
CA ASN A 128 -12.54 7.52 2.96
C ASN A 128 -11.06 7.32 2.63
N ALA A 129 -10.23 8.29 2.96
CA ALA A 129 -8.79 8.22 2.78
C ALA A 129 -8.09 7.89 4.11
N LEU A 130 -7.97 6.60 4.40
CA LEU A 130 -7.31 6.14 5.61
C LEU A 130 -5.83 5.88 5.35
N ALA A 131 -4.97 6.51 6.13
CA ALA A 131 -3.54 6.33 6.02
C ALA A 131 -2.88 6.23 7.38
N THR A 132 -1.85 5.40 7.48
CA THR A 132 -1.06 5.16 8.68
C THR A 132 0.41 5.38 8.37
N TRP A 133 1.09 6.20 9.17
CA TRP A 133 2.53 6.42 9.10
C TRP A 133 3.21 5.93 10.35
N ALA A 134 4.40 5.35 10.19
CA ALA A 134 5.26 4.96 11.30
C ALA A 134 6.74 5.03 10.91
N SER A 135 7.62 5.25 11.89
CA SER A 135 9.05 4.98 11.72
C SER A 135 9.31 3.54 12.12
N ILE A 136 9.87 2.73 11.23
CA ILE A 136 10.13 1.30 11.48
C ILE A 136 11.60 0.95 11.30
N PHE A 137 12.05 -0.05 12.06
CA PHE A 137 13.40 -0.63 11.97
C PHE A 137 13.26 -2.10 11.61
N VAL A 138 13.90 -2.50 10.52
CA VAL A 138 13.92 -3.90 10.08
C VAL A 138 15.31 -4.45 10.37
N ASN A 139 15.35 -5.39 11.31
CA ASN A 139 16.53 -6.19 11.61
C ASN A 139 16.35 -7.57 10.98
N ALA A 140 17.18 -7.89 9.99
CA ALA A 140 17.18 -9.20 9.35
C ALA A 140 18.48 -9.94 9.66
N SER A 141 18.37 -11.12 10.27
CA SER A 141 19.47 -12.04 10.51
C SER A 141 19.38 -13.19 9.51
N MET A 142 20.36 -13.29 8.61
CA MET A 142 20.48 -14.44 7.71
C MET A 142 21.38 -15.49 8.35
N PHE A 143 20.87 -16.72 8.45
CA PHE A 143 21.65 -17.88 8.86
C PHE A 143 22.18 -18.57 7.61
N ASP A 144 23.49 -18.54 7.42
CA ASP A 144 24.14 -19.39 6.42
C ASP A 144 24.19 -20.82 6.98
N GLY A 145 23.49 -21.75 6.32
CA GLY A 145 23.33 -23.15 6.76
C GLY A 145 24.59 -24.01 6.63
N THR A 146 25.76 -23.43 6.42
CA THR A 146 27.00 -24.15 6.05
C THR A 146 28.13 -24.07 7.10
N ALA A 147 27.87 -24.42 8.38
CA ALA A 147 28.81 -25.18 9.25
C ALA A 147 28.41 -25.17 10.74
N PRO A 148 28.62 -26.29 11.47
CA PRO A 148 28.66 -26.29 12.93
C PRO A 148 30.08 -25.95 13.41
N THR A 149 30.43 -24.66 13.49
CA THR A 149 31.66 -24.24 14.18
C THR A 149 31.49 -22.90 14.88
N THR A 150 31.89 -22.89 16.14
CA THR A 150 32.01 -21.76 17.07
C THR A 150 32.40 -20.44 16.39
N GLY A 151 31.51 -19.45 16.46
CA GLY A 151 31.75 -18.07 15.98
C GLY A 151 31.00 -17.70 14.70
N ILE A 152 29.67 -17.85 14.69
CA ILE A 152 28.85 -17.35 13.58
C ILE A 152 28.83 -15.82 13.65
N ALA A 153 29.51 -15.16 12.71
CA ALA A 153 29.31 -13.73 12.46
C ALA A 153 27.91 -13.57 11.86
N LEU A 154 26.94 -13.16 12.69
CA LEU A 154 25.61 -12.81 12.22
C LEU A 154 25.72 -11.50 11.42
N ASN A 155 25.70 -11.61 10.09
CA ASN A 155 25.48 -10.45 9.23
C ASN A 155 24.04 -9.96 9.48
N THR A 156 23.92 -8.96 10.34
CA THR A 156 22.64 -8.31 10.64
C THR A 156 22.50 -7.13 9.71
N ILE A 157 21.53 -7.19 8.80
CA ILE A 157 21.15 -6.03 8.00
C ILE A 157 20.18 -5.21 8.86
N GLN A 158 20.57 -3.97 9.16
CA GLN A 158 19.73 -3.00 9.84
C GLN A 158 19.33 -1.93 8.84
N ASN A 159 18.05 -1.91 8.49
CA ASN A 159 17.49 -0.87 7.63
C ASN A 159 16.43 -0.08 8.40
N SER A 160 16.45 1.24 8.22
CA SER A 160 15.44 2.14 8.77
C SER A 160 14.52 2.61 7.66
N TYR A 161 13.22 2.67 7.94
CA TYR A 161 12.21 3.14 6.98
C TYR A 161 11.20 4.05 7.65
N VAL A 162 10.61 4.94 6.85
CA VAL A 162 9.25 5.43 7.12
C VAL A 162 8.28 4.53 6.37
N GLN A 163 7.31 3.96 7.08
CA GLN A 163 6.22 3.19 6.49
C GLN A 163 5.00 4.07 6.30
N SER A 164 4.33 3.93 5.16
CA SER A 164 2.99 4.45 4.92
C SER A 164 2.08 3.31 4.47
N ILE A 165 1.00 3.05 5.21
CA ILE A 165 -0.04 2.08 4.85
C ILE A 165 -1.30 2.84 4.47
N LEU A 166 -1.85 2.54 3.30
CA LEU A 166 -3.01 3.19 2.72
C LEU A 166 -4.19 2.23 2.67
N ASP A 167 -5.39 2.76 2.92
CA ASP A 167 -6.68 2.14 2.67
C ASP A 167 -7.65 3.24 2.21
N VAL A 168 -7.65 3.50 0.90
CA VAL A 168 -8.48 4.53 0.26
C VAL A 168 -9.65 3.85 -0.41
N ASN A 169 -10.88 4.16 0.02
CA ASN A 169 -12.06 3.46 -0.45
C ASN A 169 -13.28 4.36 -0.56
N THR A 170 -14.22 3.97 -1.40
CA THR A 170 -15.55 4.60 -1.43
C THR A 170 -16.35 4.21 -0.18
N ASP A 171 -17.28 5.08 0.21
CA ASP A 171 -18.15 4.89 1.37
C ASP A 171 -18.78 3.49 1.43
N ALA A 172 -18.66 2.86 2.60
CA ALA A 172 -19.19 1.52 2.86
C ALA A 172 -20.71 1.53 3.08
N ASP A 173 -21.28 2.65 3.50
CA ASP A 173 -22.71 2.79 3.80
C ASP A 173 -23.55 3.11 2.54
N ARG A 174 -22.89 3.24 1.38
CA ARG A 174 -23.56 3.49 0.10
C ARG A 174 -24.33 2.25 -0.38
N ASN A 175 -25.66 2.40 -0.46
CA ASN A 175 -26.56 1.34 -0.92
C ASN A 175 -26.87 1.36 -2.43
N GLN A 176 -26.32 2.32 -3.17
CA GLN A 176 -26.51 2.43 -4.62
C GLN A 176 -25.24 1.98 -5.35
N PRO A 177 -25.35 1.22 -6.45
CA PRO A 177 -24.17 0.88 -7.24
C PRO A 177 -23.51 2.14 -7.81
N ILE A 178 -22.21 2.07 -8.01
CA ILE A 178 -21.43 3.06 -8.74
C ILE A 178 -21.85 2.97 -10.21
N PRO A 179 -22.26 4.08 -10.86
CA PRO A 179 -22.60 4.08 -12.28
C PRO A 179 -21.45 3.53 -13.11
N ARG A 180 -21.74 2.62 -14.04
CA ARG A 180 -20.72 1.81 -14.73
C ARG A 180 -19.69 2.67 -15.46
N GLU A 181 -20.17 3.71 -16.13
CA GLU A 181 -19.39 4.69 -16.87
C GLU A 181 -18.49 5.56 -15.97
N LYS A 182 -18.68 5.52 -14.65
CA LYS A 182 -17.89 6.26 -13.65
C LYS A 182 -16.88 5.39 -12.92
N ILE A 183 -17.00 4.06 -12.93
CA ILE A 183 -16.17 3.15 -12.13
C ILE A 183 -14.67 3.36 -12.38
N VAL A 184 -14.29 3.48 -13.65
CA VAL A 184 -12.90 3.74 -14.06
C VAL A 184 -12.40 5.05 -13.48
N GLY A 185 -13.18 6.12 -13.64
CA GLY A 185 -12.85 7.43 -13.10
C GLY A 185 -12.73 7.41 -11.57
N VAL A 186 -13.59 6.66 -10.88
CA VAL A 186 -13.51 6.48 -9.42
C VAL A 186 -12.21 5.78 -9.03
N ILE A 187 -11.82 4.71 -9.72
CA ILE A 187 -10.53 4.03 -9.48
C ILE A 187 -9.35 5.00 -9.67
N SER A 188 -9.37 5.80 -10.74
CA SER A 188 -8.34 6.83 -10.97
C SER A 188 -8.34 7.90 -9.88
N GLU A 189 -9.51 8.30 -9.37
CA GLU A 189 -9.65 9.24 -8.26
C GLU A 189 -9.04 8.67 -6.97
N LEU A 190 -9.36 7.42 -6.60
CA LEU A 190 -8.74 6.75 -5.44
C LEU A 190 -7.21 6.64 -5.60
N ALA A 191 -6.72 6.32 -6.79
CA ALA A 191 -5.29 6.25 -7.07
C ALA A 191 -4.59 7.61 -6.92
N SER A 192 -5.24 8.69 -7.37
CA SER A 192 -4.77 10.07 -7.19
C SER A 192 -4.72 10.48 -5.71
N VAL A 193 -5.70 10.04 -4.91
CA VAL A 193 -5.67 10.23 -3.46
C VAL A 193 -4.48 9.50 -2.84
N CYS A 194 -4.24 8.23 -3.19
CA CYS A 194 -3.06 7.49 -2.73
C CYS A 194 -1.74 8.21 -3.09
N ASP A 195 -1.62 8.67 -4.34
CA ASP A 195 -0.46 9.43 -4.83
C ASP A 195 -0.20 10.70 -4.00
N ASN A 196 -1.25 11.50 -3.76
CA ASN A 196 -1.14 12.69 -2.93
C ASN A 196 -0.66 12.35 -1.51
N ILE A 197 -1.21 11.30 -0.89
CA ILE A 197 -0.81 10.87 0.46
C ILE A 197 0.66 10.44 0.50
N LEU A 198 1.14 9.70 -0.49
CA LEU A 198 2.52 9.21 -0.53
C LEU A 198 3.54 10.31 -0.84
N ASN A 199 3.22 11.23 -1.74
CA ASN A 199 4.16 12.24 -2.22
C ASN A 199 4.10 13.57 -1.45
N LYS A 200 2.91 13.96 -0.99
CA LYS A 200 2.70 15.24 -0.29
C LYS A 200 2.40 15.07 1.20
N GLY A 201 2.15 13.82 1.63
CA GLY A 201 1.72 13.55 2.98
C GLY A 201 0.29 14.01 3.25
N MET A 202 -0.02 14.26 4.52
CA MET A 202 -1.27 14.88 4.94
C MET A 202 -0.99 16.29 5.40
N GLN A 203 -1.77 17.23 4.88
CA GLN A 203 -1.70 18.66 5.18
C GLN A 203 -2.96 19.09 5.91
#